data_AF-A0A7Y5KX92-F1
#
_entry.id   AF-A0A7Y5KX92-F1
#
_cell.length_a   1.000
_cell.length_b   1.000
_cell.length_c   1.000
_cell.angle_alpha   90.00
_cell.angle_beta   90.00
_cell.angle_gamma   90.00
#
_symmetry.space_group_name_H-M   'P 1'
#
loop_
_entity.id
_entity.type
_entity.pdbx_description
1 polymer ?
#
loop_
_entity_poly.entity_id
_entity_poly.type
_entity_poly.pdbx_seq_one_letter_code
_entity_poly.pdbx_strand_id
1 'polypeptide(L)'
;MKLPILLLGSLMMAASGCAVYTRPIPAAATVSVDYDPLYYDGYVVYYDTIGRPYYYIDGRTHYVPRTYVGFNAYVNYYHAHRPAYNSWYAREGRRHVHTRRSPGYYHYPRGHHPVHRAPPPRHRHHH
;
A
#
# COMPACT_ATOMS: atom_id res chain seq x y z
N MET A 1 28.88 19.80 -80.79
CA MET A 1 28.73 18.35 -80.55
C MET A 1 28.75 18.12 -79.04
N LYS A 2 27.69 17.45 -78.52
CA LYS A 2 27.59 16.66 -77.26
C LYS A 2 27.73 17.40 -75.89
N LEU A 3 26.57 17.67 -75.27
CA LEU A 3 26.39 17.88 -73.82
C LEU A 3 26.33 16.53 -73.08
N PRO A 4 26.98 16.36 -71.91
CA PRO A 4 26.74 15.23 -71.03
C PRO A 4 25.59 15.52 -70.06
N ILE A 5 24.51 14.76 -70.24
CA ILE A 5 23.39 14.60 -69.31
C ILE A 5 23.89 13.73 -68.14
N LEU A 6 24.05 14.31 -66.95
CA LEU A 6 24.23 13.55 -65.71
C LEU A 6 22.93 13.58 -64.91
N LEU A 7 22.23 12.45 -65.02
CA LEU A 7 20.97 12.13 -64.39
C LEU A 7 21.07 12.18 -62.86
N LEU A 8 20.15 12.94 -62.26
CA LEU A 8 19.67 12.79 -60.90
C LEU A 8 19.24 11.33 -60.65
N GLY A 9 20.05 10.58 -59.90
CA GLY A 9 19.68 9.29 -59.33
C GLY A 9 19.20 9.48 -57.90
N SER A 10 17.92 9.80 -57.74
CA SER A 10 17.28 10.08 -56.45
C SER A 10 17.39 8.92 -55.46
N LEU A 11 17.83 9.31 -54.26
CA LEU A 11 17.89 8.57 -53.00
C LEU A 11 16.54 7.92 -52.66
N MET A 12 16.41 6.61 -52.86
CA MET A 12 15.26 5.81 -52.41
C MET A 12 15.63 5.05 -51.13
N MET A 13 15.75 5.76 -50.00
CA MET A 13 15.67 5.13 -48.68
C MET A 13 14.19 4.89 -48.35
N ALA A 14 13.63 3.79 -48.85
CA ALA A 14 12.38 3.25 -48.33
C ALA A 14 12.69 2.55 -46.98
N ALA A 15 12.86 3.35 -45.93
CA ALA A 15 12.87 2.84 -44.57
C ALA A 15 11.44 2.35 -44.26
N SER A 16 11.20 1.06 -44.43
CA SER A 16 10.00 0.37 -43.97
C SER A 16 9.99 0.37 -42.44
N GLY A 17 9.57 1.50 -41.86
CA GLY A 17 9.34 1.64 -40.44
C GLY A 17 8.05 0.91 -40.09
N CYS A 18 8.15 -0.28 -39.48
CA CYS A 18 7.03 -0.88 -38.78
C CYS A 18 6.63 0.08 -37.65
N ALA A 19 5.53 0.83 -37.84
CA ALA A 19 4.92 1.58 -36.77
C ALA A 19 4.31 0.57 -35.78
N VAL A 20 5.07 0.24 -34.74
CA VAL A 20 4.54 -0.54 -33.61
C VAL A 20 3.65 0.40 -32.82
N TYR A 21 2.34 0.23 -33.01
CA TYR A 21 1.35 0.90 -32.18
C TYR A 21 1.34 0.24 -30.81
N THR A 22 2.19 0.72 -29.90
CA THR A 22 2.06 0.36 -28.49
C THR A 22 0.84 1.10 -27.96
N ARG A 23 -0.17 0.37 -27.49
CA ARG A 23 -1.19 1.00 -26.65
C ARG A 23 -0.45 1.61 -25.45
N PRO A 24 -0.69 2.88 -25.10
CA PRO A 24 -0.18 3.41 -23.85
C PRO A 24 -0.67 2.46 -22.76
N ILE A 25 0.24 1.72 -22.14
CA ILE A 25 -0.07 1.07 -20.87
C ILE A 25 -0.43 2.26 -19.98
N PRO A 26 -1.67 2.35 -19.45
CA PRO A 26 -1.99 3.42 -18.53
C PRO A 26 -0.91 3.38 -17.45
N ALA A 27 -0.16 4.49 -17.31
CA ALA A 27 0.84 4.62 -16.26
C ALA A 27 0.15 4.13 -15.00
N ALA A 28 0.70 3.07 -14.38
CA ALA A 28 0.07 2.40 -13.25
C ALA A 28 -0.49 3.49 -12.35
N ALA A 29 -1.82 3.53 -12.23
CA ALA A 29 -2.50 4.62 -11.55
C ALA A 29 -1.71 4.86 -10.27
N THR A 30 -1.22 6.09 -10.08
CA THR A 30 -0.59 6.46 -8.82
C THR A 30 -1.75 6.52 -7.85
N VAL A 31 -2.20 5.33 -7.42
CA VAL A 31 -3.09 5.17 -6.28
C VAL A 31 -2.36 5.96 -5.22
N SER A 32 -2.97 7.04 -4.74
CA SER A 32 -2.52 7.62 -3.49
C SER A 32 -2.69 6.50 -2.48
N VAL A 33 -1.61 5.74 -2.25
CA VAL A 33 -1.59 4.60 -1.33
C VAL A 33 -1.45 5.21 0.05
N ASP A 34 -2.45 6.00 0.44
CA ASP A 34 -2.57 6.45 1.80
C ASP A 34 -2.74 5.19 2.63
N TYR A 35 -1.74 4.95 3.48
CA TYR A 35 -1.74 3.81 4.37
C TYR A 35 -2.91 3.97 5.34
N ASP A 36 -3.83 3.01 5.34
CA ASP A 36 -4.92 2.97 6.29
C ASP A 36 -4.43 2.35 7.61
N PRO A 37 -4.35 3.12 8.71
CA PRO A 37 -3.82 2.63 9.98
C PRO A 37 -4.77 1.61 10.61
N LEU A 38 -4.23 0.50 11.10
CA LEU A 38 -4.99 -0.44 11.92
C LEU A 38 -5.06 0.03 13.37
N TYR A 39 -6.07 -0.45 14.09
CA TYR A 39 -6.29 -0.10 15.48
C TYR A 39 -6.33 -1.33 16.37
N TYR A 40 -5.75 -1.25 17.56
CA TYR A 40 -5.86 -2.25 18.62
C TYR A 40 -6.38 -1.55 19.87
N ASP A 41 -7.56 -1.94 20.34
CA ASP A 41 -8.23 -1.30 21.48
C ASP A 41 -8.36 0.23 21.33
N GLY A 42 -8.65 0.68 20.09
CA GLY A 42 -8.77 2.10 19.76
C GLY A 42 -7.44 2.86 19.61
N TYR A 43 -6.29 2.22 19.82
CA TYR A 43 -4.96 2.81 19.58
C TYR A 43 -4.45 2.48 18.18
N VAL A 44 -3.80 3.44 17.54
CA VAL A 44 -3.14 3.22 16.25
C VAL A 44 -2.03 2.19 16.43
N VAL A 45 -2.00 1.19 15.54
CA VAL A 45 -0.99 0.14 15.49
C VAL A 45 0.15 0.60 14.58
N TYR A 46 1.35 0.56 15.15
CA TYR A 46 2.63 0.74 14.50
C TYR A 46 3.32 -0.61 14.36
N TYR A 47 4.40 -0.62 13.58
CA TYR A 47 5.21 -1.81 13.33
C TYR A 47 6.69 -1.49 13.52
N ASP A 48 7.40 -2.40 14.16
CA ASP A 48 8.85 -2.28 14.32
C ASP A 48 9.60 -2.72 13.06
N THR A 49 10.94 -2.74 13.12
CA THR A 49 11.79 -3.09 11.98
C THR A 49 11.54 -4.50 11.44
N ILE A 50 11.07 -5.43 12.29
CA ILE A 50 10.79 -6.82 11.92
C ILE A 50 9.30 -7.09 11.70
N GLY A 51 8.45 -6.06 11.80
CA GLY A 51 7.00 -6.15 11.57
C GLY A 51 6.17 -6.58 12.78
N ARG A 52 6.71 -6.50 14.01
CA ARG A 52 5.92 -6.73 15.22
C ARG A 52 4.99 -5.54 15.47
N PRO A 53 3.67 -5.77 15.62
CA PRO A 53 2.72 -4.71 15.91
C PRO A 53 2.88 -4.19 17.36
N TYR A 54 2.92 -2.87 17.50
CA TYR A 54 2.94 -2.17 18.78
C TYR A 54 2.04 -0.92 18.74
N TYR A 55 1.73 -0.36 19.90
CA TYR A 55 0.94 0.85 20.04
C TYR A 55 1.49 1.69 21.20
N TYR A 56 1.05 2.94 21.30
CA TYR A 56 1.48 3.85 22.36
C TYR A 56 0.37 4.06 23.40
N ILE A 57 0.73 3.92 24.68
CA ILE A 57 -0.06 4.40 25.82
C ILE A 57 0.83 5.33 26.62
N ASP A 58 0.39 6.58 26.83
CA ASP A 58 1.11 7.59 27.61
C ASP A 58 2.59 7.72 27.18
N GLY A 59 2.83 7.68 25.86
CA GLY A 59 4.17 7.77 25.25
C GLY A 59 5.04 6.52 25.40
N ARG A 60 4.55 5.44 26.00
CA ARG A 60 5.27 4.16 26.15
C ARG A 60 4.85 3.18 25.07
N THR A 61 5.80 2.38 24.59
CA THR A 61 5.57 1.33 23.60
C THR A 61 4.98 0.09 24.27
N HIS A 62 3.83 -0.38 23.78
CA HIS A 62 3.21 -1.63 24.16
C HIS A 62 3.05 -2.53 22.93
N TYR A 63 3.46 -3.79 23.02
CA TYR A 63 3.30 -4.73 21.91
C TYR A 63 1.92 -5.38 21.94
N VAL A 64 1.32 -5.57 20.77
CA VAL A 64 0.10 -6.38 20.66
C VAL A 64 0.45 -7.83 21.04
N PRO A 65 -0.29 -8.49 21.95
CA PRO A 65 0.02 -9.86 22.36
C PRO A 65 0.01 -10.83 21.18
N ARG A 66 0.99 -11.71 21.10
CA ARG A 66 1.04 -12.78 20.08
C ARG A 66 -0.14 -13.76 20.18
N THR A 67 -0.77 -13.85 21.35
CA THR A 67 -1.97 -14.65 21.62
C THR A 67 -3.26 -14.01 21.09
N TYR A 68 -3.22 -12.74 20.66
CA TYR A 68 -4.37 -12.09 20.05
C TYR A 68 -4.72 -12.74 18.71
N VAL A 69 -6.00 -13.10 18.53
CA VAL A 69 -6.49 -13.81 17.33
C VAL A 69 -6.19 -13.06 16.02
N GLY A 70 -6.13 -11.73 16.06
CA GLY A 70 -5.83 -10.87 14.92
C GLY A 70 -4.34 -10.59 14.68
N PHE A 71 -3.42 -11.12 15.50
CA PHE A 71 -1.99 -10.78 15.43
C PHE A 71 -1.40 -11.04 14.04
N ASN A 72 -1.66 -12.22 13.47
CA ASN A 72 -1.16 -12.58 12.14
C ASN A 72 -1.76 -11.70 11.03
N ALA A 73 -3.00 -11.22 11.19
CA ALA A 73 -3.61 -10.30 10.23
C ALA A 73 -2.85 -8.96 10.19
N TYR A 74 -2.43 -8.45 11.35
CA TYR A 74 -1.62 -7.22 11.42
C TYR A 74 -0.26 -7.40 10.78
N VAL A 75 0.41 -8.52 11.06
CA VAL A 75 1.72 -8.85 10.48
C VAL A 75 1.61 -8.96 8.96
N ASN A 76 0.62 -9.70 8.46
CA ASN A 76 0.39 -9.84 7.02
C ASN A 76 0.06 -8.51 6.35
N TYR A 77 -0.77 -7.68 6.99
CA TYR A 77 -1.09 -6.35 6.48
C TYR A 77 0.15 -5.46 6.36
N TYR A 78 1.03 -5.46 7.36
CA TYR A 78 2.29 -4.74 7.29
C TYR A 78 3.18 -5.25 6.16
N HIS A 79 3.35 -6.56 6.00
CA HIS A 79 4.17 -7.09 4.90
C HIS A 79 3.62 -6.71 3.53
N ALA A 80 2.29 -6.69 3.35
CA ALA A 80 1.65 -6.28 2.11
C ALA A 80 1.76 -4.77 1.83
N HIS A 81 1.77 -3.93 2.87
CA HIS A 81 1.70 -2.46 2.73
C HIS A 81 2.94 -1.73 3.27
N ARG A 82 4.06 -2.43 3.46
CA ARG A 82 5.27 -1.89 4.09
C ARG A 82 5.76 -0.57 3.46
N PRO A 83 5.82 -0.41 2.12
CA PRO A 83 6.23 0.86 1.53
C PRO A 83 5.29 2.01 1.90
N ALA A 84 3.97 1.79 1.81
CA ALA A 84 2.96 2.79 2.17
C ALA A 84 3.02 3.14 3.66
N TYR A 85 3.16 2.13 4.54
CA TYR A 85 3.36 2.34 5.98
C TYR A 85 4.58 3.23 6.25
N ASN A 86 5.72 2.95 5.62
CA ASN A 86 6.94 3.74 5.83
C ASN A 86 6.75 5.20 5.41
N SER A 87 6.11 5.44 4.26
CA SER A 87 5.78 6.78 3.79
C SER A 87 4.82 7.50 4.74
N TRP A 88 3.78 6.82 5.21
CA TRP A 88 2.84 7.36 6.20
C TRP A 88 3.51 7.64 7.54
N TYR A 89 4.30 6.71 8.07
CA TYR A 89 4.99 6.84 9.35
C TYR A 89 6.01 7.99 9.34
N ALA A 90 6.71 8.21 8.22
CA ALA A 90 7.60 9.34 8.04
C ALA A 90 6.88 10.70 8.14
N ARG A 91 5.64 10.78 7.63
CA ARG A 91 4.83 12.01 7.65
C ARG A 91 4.08 12.22 8.96
N GLU A 92 3.35 11.19 9.40
CA GLU A 92 2.34 11.26 10.46
C GLU A 92 2.77 10.55 11.75
N GLY A 93 3.71 9.60 11.68
CA GLY A 93 4.06 8.73 12.81
C GLY A 93 4.44 9.52 14.06
N ARG A 94 5.24 10.59 13.91
CA ARG A 94 5.69 11.43 15.02
C ARG A 94 4.57 12.22 15.69
N ARG A 95 3.52 12.60 14.96
CA ARG A 95 2.40 13.35 15.54
C ARG A 95 1.62 12.53 16.57
N HIS A 96 1.55 11.22 16.35
CA HIS A 96 0.73 10.32 17.14
C HIS A 96 1.42 9.77 18.40
N VAL A 97 2.77 9.82 18.46
CA VAL A 97 3.53 9.42 19.66
C VAL A 97 3.19 10.28 20.86
N HIS A 98 2.88 11.57 20.63
CA HIS A 98 2.67 12.55 21.70
C HIS A 98 1.21 12.92 21.98
N THR A 99 0.27 12.58 21.09
CA THR A 99 -1.09 13.15 21.15
C THR A 99 -2.07 12.40 22.04
N ARG A 100 -1.73 11.26 22.64
CA ARG A 100 -2.66 10.54 23.52
C ARG A 100 -2.11 10.39 24.93
N ARG A 101 -2.30 11.44 25.75
CA ARG A 101 -2.86 11.23 27.09
C ARG A 101 -4.12 10.40 26.87
N SER A 102 -4.19 9.20 27.46
CA SER A 102 -5.30 8.22 27.36
C SER A 102 -6.47 8.66 26.47
N PRO A 103 -6.74 8.01 25.32
CA PRO A 103 -7.95 8.30 24.56
C PRO A 103 -9.13 8.12 25.51
N GLY A 104 -9.65 9.24 26.03
CA GLY A 104 -10.90 9.27 26.75
C GLY A 104 -11.87 8.58 25.82
N TYR A 105 -12.30 7.39 26.24
CA TYR A 105 -13.09 6.42 25.50
C TYR A 105 -13.73 7.08 24.30
N TYR A 106 -13.16 6.87 23.10
CA TYR A 106 -13.85 7.24 21.88
C TYR A 106 -15.23 6.60 22.03
N HIS A 107 -16.23 7.46 22.25
CA HIS A 107 -17.62 7.07 22.32
C HIS A 107 -17.95 6.63 20.90
N TYR A 108 -17.59 5.39 20.57
CA TYR A 108 -18.09 4.76 19.37
C TYR A 108 -19.60 4.85 19.49
N PRO A 109 -20.28 5.56 18.57
CA PRO A 109 -21.72 5.51 18.50
C PRO A 109 -22.09 4.03 18.43
N ARG A 110 -22.76 3.59 19.49
CA ARG A 110 -23.21 2.22 19.71
C ARG A 110 -24.04 1.81 18.49
N GLY A 111 -23.42 1.16 17.50
CA GLY A 111 -24.10 0.88 16.24
C GLY A 111 -23.21 0.60 15.04
N HIS A 112 -21.92 0.96 15.05
CA HIS A 112 -21.00 0.58 13.96
C HIS A 112 -19.87 -0.29 14.52
N HIS A 113 -20.18 -1.57 14.71
CA HIS A 113 -19.14 -2.58 14.66
C HIS A 113 -18.48 -2.46 13.27
N PRO A 114 -17.18 -2.16 13.15
CA PRO A 114 -16.47 -2.55 11.95
C PRO A 114 -16.69 -4.05 11.88
N VAL A 115 -17.42 -4.48 10.85
CA VAL A 115 -17.52 -5.88 10.51
C VAL A 115 -16.08 -6.25 10.14
N HIS A 116 -15.28 -6.67 11.12
CA HIS A 116 -14.33 -7.73 10.89
C HIS A 116 -15.18 -8.83 10.31
N ARG A 117 -15.25 -8.87 8.98
CA ARG A 117 -15.88 -9.94 8.24
C ARG A 117 -15.11 -11.16 8.70
N ALA A 118 -15.70 -11.89 9.65
CA ALA A 118 -15.15 -13.14 10.12
C ALA A 118 -14.84 -13.95 8.87
N PRO A 119 -13.66 -14.59 8.78
CA PRO A 119 -13.39 -15.49 7.67
C PRO A 119 -14.56 -16.48 7.57
N PRO A 120 -15.08 -16.74 6.36
CA PRO A 120 -16.22 -17.63 6.20
C PRO A 120 -15.90 -18.97 6.88
N PRO A 121 -16.90 -19.62 7.50
CA PRO A 121 -16.69 -20.91 8.15
C PRO A 121 -16.07 -21.87 7.14
N ARG A 122 -14.88 -22.39 7.45
CA ARG A 122 -14.27 -23.46 6.66
C ARG A 122 -15.16 -24.68 6.79
N HIS A 123 -15.90 -25.01 5.72
CA HIS A 123 -16.59 -26.28 5.59
C HIS A 123 -15.55 -27.40 5.70
N ARG A 124 -15.55 -28.09 6.84
CA ARG A 124 -14.76 -29.29 7.08
C ARG A 124 -15.45 -30.42 6.32
N HIS A 125 -14.92 -30.78 5.16
CA HIS A 125 -15.29 -32.02 4.50
C HIS A 125 -14.81 -33.18 5.37
N HIS A 126 -15.77 -33.89 5.97
CA HIS A 126 -15.54 -35.20 6.55
C HIS A 126 -15.49 -36.22 5.40
N HIS A 127 -14.36 -36.90 5.28
CA HIS A 127 -14.19 -38.15 4.53
C HIS A 127 -14.03 -39.28 5.53
#